data_AF-A0A1B9NJR0-F1
#
_entry.id   AF-A0A1B9NJR0-F1
#
_cell.length_a   1.000
_cell.length_b   1.000
_cell.length_c   1.000
_cell.angle_alpha   90.00
_cell.angle_beta   90.00
_cell.angle_gamma   90.00
#
_symmetry.space_group_name_H-M   'P 1'
#
loop_
_entity.id
_entity.type
_entity.pdbx_description
1 polymer ?
#
loop_
_entity_poly.entity_id
_entity_poly.type
_entity_poly.pdbx_seq_one_letter_code
_entity_poly.pdbx_strand_id
1 'polypeptide(L)'
;MIKKSIITTAIIAVLGSGYIGASWHTGNMIEANIDNKIQQITKQVDNYQNLFNVVIEYSDYQKAIFSTQLHLTIKLVPKDTDLQLEQDKNQAEKKQAETTIFNDEITIHHGPFPMVALAEGKFTPQIAWINYAMPEKSAPELWKLAGNQSFITANMGISYHEYLTIKLTNKALKLTDSAFTSHFDANYFIHGGLDVSDGNVIIESNEDFSSIVAKANIDKFSYYDNPKEPIITLNKFNLLAEPRPEKKGVNYTINANKIAFLIDEYSASRLTLDNLTYQGSLNNKYQAPNAHVTIDKITFEPDINQFNDSSIMIEKLTIAEENTLSTANTIDGWLKVDAQSVLFG
;
A
#
# COMPACT_ATOMS: atom_id res chain seq x y z
N MET A 1 -1.72 -37.63 47.71
CA MET A 1 -2.24 -36.63 46.77
C MET A 1 -1.08 -35.77 46.25
N ILE A 2 -0.19 -36.36 45.45
CA ILE A 2 0.87 -35.72 44.68
C ILE A 2 0.95 -36.57 43.43
N LYS A 3 0.65 -36.01 42.25
CA LYS A 3 0.85 -36.65 40.93
C LYS A 3 0.41 -35.75 39.79
N LYS A 4 -0.57 -34.87 40.00
CA LYS A 4 -0.99 -33.89 38.97
C LYS A 4 -0.14 -32.61 39.00
N SER A 5 0.05 -32.00 40.18
CA SER A 5 0.80 -30.74 40.31
C SER A 5 2.26 -30.82 39.86
N ILE A 6 3.02 -31.87 40.22
CA ILE A 6 4.44 -31.97 39.86
C ILE A 6 4.63 -32.19 38.35
N ILE A 7 3.78 -33.03 37.73
CA ILE A 7 3.81 -33.27 36.29
C ILE A 7 3.46 -31.97 35.54
N THR A 8 2.43 -31.25 36.00
CA THR A 8 2.08 -29.93 35.46
C THR A 8 3.22 -28.92 35.62
N THR A 9 3.86 -28.84 36.79
CA THR A 9 5.00 -27.93 37.02
C THR A 9 6.20 -28.28 36.14
N ALA A 10 6.52 -29.56 35.96
CA ALA A 10 7.61 -30.00 35.09
C ALA A 10 7.34 -29.69 33.61
N ILE A 11 6.10 -29.93 33.14
CA ILE A 11 5.68 -29.59 31.76
C ILE A 11 5.78 -28.07 31.55
N ILE A 12 5.28 -27.26 32.49
CA ILE A 12 5.37 -25.80 32.41
C ILE A 12 6.83 -25.33 32.39
N ALA A 13 7.70 -25.94 33.20
CA ALA A 13 9.12 -25.59 33.25
C ALA A 13 9.84 -25.90 31.92
N VAL A 14 9.59 -27.07 31.32
CA VAL A 14 10.17 -27.45 30.02
C VAL A 14 9.64 -26.57 28.89
N LEU A 15 8.32 -26.32 28.85
CA LEU A 15 7.70 -25.44 27.87
C LEU A 15 8.22 -24.00 27.99
N GLY A 16 8.35 -23.48 29.22
CA GLY A 16 8.88 -22.14 29.48
C GLY A 16 10.34 -21.99 29.04
N SER A 17 11.18 -22.98 29.37
CA SER A 17 12.60 -22.97 29.00
C SER A 17 12.80 -23.12 27.49
N GLY A 18 12.02 -24.00 26.85
CA GLY A 18 12.04 -24.17 25.39
C GLY A 18 11.58 -22.91 24.65
N TYR A 19 10.54 -22.24 25.13
CA TYR A 19 10.05 -20.98 24.58
C TYR A 19 11.12 -19.88 24.64
N ILE A 20 11.80 -19.72 25.80
CA ILE A 20 12.92 -18.79 25.97
C ILE A 20 14.05 -19.07 24.98
N GLY A 21 14.49 -20.34 24.90
CA GLY A 21 15.59 -20.74 24.02
C GLY A 21 15.28 -20.52 22.54
N ALA A 22 14.06 -20.87 22.10
CA ALA A 22 13.62 -20.66 20.73
C ALA A 22 13.54 -19.17 20.37
N SER A 23 13.02 -18.33 21.28
CA SER A 23 12.96 -16.88 21.08
C SER A 23 14.34 -16.26 20.97
N TRP A 24 15.24 -16.59 21.91
CA TRP A 24 16.63 -16.14 21.85
C TRP A 24 17.32 -16.54 20.54
N HIS A 25 17.10 -17.78 20.09
CA HIS A 25 17.66 -18.28 18.84
C HIS A 25 17.19 -17.45 17.63
N THR A 26 15.89 -17.15 17.53
CA THR A 26 15.36 -16.29 16.47
C THR A 26 15.93 -14.87 16.54
N GLY A 27 16.05 -14.29 17.73
CA GLY A 27 16.70 -12.98 17.92
C GLY A 27 18.15 -12.96 17.42
N ASN A 28 18.93 -14.02 17.68
CA ASN A 28 20.28 -14.17 17.13
C ASN A 28 20.27 -14.31 15.60
N MET A 29 19.29 -15.02 15.03
CA MET A 29 19.17 -15.15 13.57
C MET A 29 18.89 -13.80 12.91
N ILE A 30 18.02 -12.98 13.50
CA ILE A 30 17.75 -11.61 13.02
C ILE A 30 19.05 -10.79 13.03
N GLU A 31 19.74 -10.76 14.17
CA GLU A 31 21.00 -10.01 14.33
C GLU A 31 22.06 -10.43 13.30
N ALA A 32 22.21 -11.73 13.05
CA ALA A 32 23.22 -12.24 12.13
C ALA A 32 22.89 -11.99 10.65
N ASN A 33 21.63 -11.67 10.30
CA ASN A 33 21.16 -11.62 8.91
C ASN A 33 20.51 -10.30 8.49
N ILE A 34 20.27 -9.36 9.41
CA ILE A 34 19.52 -8.13 9.13
C ILE A 34 20.12 -7.32 7.98
N ASP A 35 21.45 -7.14 7.95
CA ASP A 35 22.13 -6.41 6.88
C ASP A 35 21.96 -7.09 5.51
N ASN A 36 22.15 -8.41 5.46
CA ASN A 36 21.98 -9.20 4.24
C ASN A 36 20.54 -9.18 3.76
N LYS A 37 19.55 -9.26 4.67
CA LYS A 37 18.14 -9.24 4.34
C LYS A 37 17.69 -7.85 3.86
N ILE A 38 18.16 -6.78 4.49
CA ILE A 38 17.93 -5.42 4.01
C ILE A 38 18.47 -5.25 2.59
N GLN A 39 19.70 -5.68 2.32
CA GLN A 39 20.27 -5.62 0.96
C GLN A 39 19.45 -6.44 -0.06
N GLN A 40 18.94 -7.60 0.33
CA GLN A 40 18.07 -8.42 -0.53
C GLN A 40 16.74 -7.72 -0.83
N ILE A 41 16.09 -7.16 0.19
CA ILE A 41 14.83 -6.42 0.07
C ILE A 41 15.02 -5.19 -0.81
N THR A 42 16.04 -4.37 -0.54
CA THR A 42 16.37 -3.20 -1.35
C THR A 42 16.56 -3.58 -2.82
N LYS A 43 17.37 -4.61 -3.11
CA LYS A 43 17.57 -5.09 -4.49
C LYS A 43 16.28 -5.55 -5.14
N GLN A 44 15.42 -6.26 -4.42
CA GLN A 44 14.13 -6.70 -4.97
C GLN A 44 13.24 -5.51 -5.29
N VAL A 45 13.06 -4.58 -4.36
CA VAL A 45 12.21 -3.39 -4.58
C VAL A 45 12.75 -2.54 -5.73
N ASP A 46 14.06 -2.32 -5.79
CA ASP A 46 14.70 -1.54 -6.86
C ASP A 46 14.57 -2.19 -8.23
N ASN A 47 14.45 -3.53 -8.31
CA ASN A 47 14.25 -4.25 -9.57
C ASN A 47 12.81 -4.17 -10.09
N TYR A 48 11.82 -3.89 -9.24
CA TYR A 48 10.39 -3.91 -9.61
C TYR A 48 9.80 -2.55 -9.99
N GLN A 49 10.54 -1.45 -9.82
CA GLN A 49 10.09 -0.12 -10.22
C GLN A 49 11.23 0.71 -10.85
N ASN A 50 10.88 1.73 -11.64
CA ASN A 50 11.83 2.56 -12.38
C ASN A 50 11.91 4.02 -11.90
N LEU A 51 11.15 4.37 -10.86
CA LEU A 51 10.97 5.77 -10.43
C LEU A 51 12.00 6.20 -9.37
N PHE A 52 12.39 5.29 -8.48
CA PHE A 52 13.27 5.59 -7.35
C PHE A 52 14.16 4.39 -7.01
N ASN A 53 15.13 4.58 -6.13
CA ASN A 53 15.81 3.52 -5.39
C ASN A 53 15.39 3.63 -3.93
N VAL A 54 15.31 2.51 -3.22
CA VAL A 54 14.97 2.48 -1.80
C VAL A 54 16.22 2.36 -0.96
N VAL A 55 16.42 3.29 -0.04
CA VAL A 55 17.46 3.19 0.98
C VAL A 55 16.78 2.83 2.30
N ILE A 56 17.20 1.70 2.88
CA ILE A 56 16.73 1.21 4.18
C ILE A 56 17.92 1.24 5.14
N GLU A 57 17.80 2.02 6.20
CA GLU A 57 18.80 2.19 7.24
C GLU A 57 18.19 1.83 8.60
N TYR A 58 19.01 1.33 9.53
CA TYR A 58 18.60 1.17 10.91
C TYR A 58 19.67 1.64 11.88
N SER A 59 19.24 2.10 13.06
CA SER A 59 20.08 2.47 14.20
C SER A 59 19.48 1.95 15.51
N ASP A 60 20.19 2.18 16.61
CA ASP A 60 19.71 1.90 17.98
C ASP A 60 19.24 0.45 18.18
N TYR A 61 19.95 -0.49 17.56
CA TYR A 61 19.62 -1.91 17.60
C TYR A 61 19.79 -2.48 19.02
N GLN A 62 18.68 -2.90 19.62
CA GLN A 62 18.62 -3.47 20.96
C GLN A 62 17.90 -4.81 20.96
N LYS A 63 18.65 -5.89 21.12
CA LYS A 63 18.11 -7.25 21.22
C LYS A 63 17.80 -7.62 22.67
N ALA A 64 16.58 -8.11 22.89
CA ALA A 64 16.14 -8.79 24.09
C ALA A 64 15.80 -10.27 23.79
N ILE A 65 15.35 -11.01 24.81
CA ILE A 65 15.04 -12.45 24.69
C ILE A 65 13.88 -12.72 23.74
N PHE A 66 12.86 -11.87 23.74
CA PHE A 66 11.60 -12.05 23.00
C PHE A 66 11.35 -10.96 21.95
N SER A 67 12.27 -10.01 21.84
CA SER A 67 12.11 -8.89 20.93
C SER A 67 13.45 -8.31 20.48
N THR A 68 13.41 -7.60 19.38
CA THR A 68 14.47 -6.74 18.89
C THR A 68 13.86 -5.38 18.61
N GLN A 69 14.39 -4.34 19.22
CA GLN A 69 14.01 -2.95 18.96
C GLN A 69 15.07 -2.30 18.08
N LEU A 70 14.65 -1.48 17.14
CA LEU A 70 15.54 -0.68 16.30
C LEU A 70 14.82 0.56 15.80
N HIS A 71 15.56 1.61 15.48
CA HIS A 71 15.07 2.76 14.76
C HIS A 71 15.24 2.52 13.27
N LEU A 72 14.15 2.53 12.49
CA LEU A 72 14.14 2.24 11.06
C LEU A 72 13.89 3.51 10.26
N THR A 73 14.72 3.75 9.25
CA THR A 73 14.59 4.85 8.31
C THR A 73 14.48 4.30 6.89
N ILE A 74 13.43 4.68 6.18
CA ILE A 74 13.23 4.34 4.76
C ILE A 74 13.17 5.64 3.95
N LYS A 75 14.03 5.72 2.93
CA LYS A 75 14.11 6.85 2.01
C LYS A 75 13.90 6.37 0.58
N LEU A 76 13.25 7.21 -0.20
CA LEU A 76 13.13 7.08 -1.65
C LEU A 76 14.10 8.06 -2.31
N VAL A 77 14.95 7.55 -3.18
CA VAL A 77 15.95 8.34 -3.94
C VAL A 77 15.57 8.26 -5.41
N PRO A 78 15.15 9.34 -6.08
CA PRO A 78 14.77 9.29 -7.50
C PRO A 78 15.86 8.66 -8.38
N LYS A 79 15.45 7.82 -9.33
CA LYS A 79 16.38 7.28 -10.34
C LYS A 79 16.65 8.37 -11.39
N ASP A 80 17.90 8.52 -11.83
CA ASP A 80 18.34 9.53 -12.82
C ASP A 80 17.69 9.36 -14.23
N THR A 81 16.70 8.47 -14.39
CA THR A 81 16.13 8.06 -15.69
C THR A 81 15.06 8.99 -16.28
N ASP A 82 14.43 9.88 -15.50
CA ASP A 82 13.38 10.79 -16.01
C ASP A 82 13.71 12.29 -15.88
N LEU A 83 14.93 12.64 -15.46
CA LEU A 83 15.36 14.03 -15.35
C LEU A 83 16.31 14.41 -16.49
N GLN A 84 15.86 14.30 -17.74
CA GLN A 84 16.48 15.07 -18.84
C GLN A 84 16.30 16.60 -18.66
N LEU A 85 15.58 17.02 -17.62
CA LEU A 85 15.44 18.42 -17.20
C LEU A 85 16.40 18.83 -16.07
N GLU A 86 17.17 17.91 -15.46
CA GLU A 86 17.99 18.23 -14.26
C GLU A 86 19.48 17.91 -14.41
N GLN A 87 20.04 18.21 -15.58
CA GLN A 87 21.49 18.15 -15.80
C GLN A 87 22.25 19.31 -15.13
N ASP A 88 21.54 20.32 -14.62
CA ASP A 88 22.15 21.54 -14.06
C ASP A 88 22.22 21.59 -12.52
N LYS A 89 21.76 20.54 -11.80
CA LYS A 89 21.71 20.55 -10.33
C LYS A 89 22.97 19.98 -9.68
N ASN A 90 23.47 20.68 -8.66
CA ASN A 90 24.68 20.29 -7.91
C ASN A 90 24.41 19.10 -6.96
N GLN A 91 25.46 18.42 -6.48
CA GLN A 91 25.32 17.27 -5.55
C GLN A 91 24.52 17.57 -4.26
N ALA A 92 24.51 18.83 -3.80
CA ALA A 92 23.69 19.26 -2.67
C ALA A 92 22.18 19.27 -2.97
N GLU A 93 21.81 19.58 -4.21
CA GLU A 93 20.42 19.59 -4.69
C GLU A 93 19.92 18.18 -5.04
N LYS A 94 20.82 17.28 -5.47
CA LYS A 94 20.51 15.84 -5.60
C LYS A 94 20.19 15.17 -4.25
N LYS A 95 20.86 15.57 -3.17
CA LYS A 95 20.51 15.14 -1.80
C LYS A 95 19.17 15.67 -1.31
N GLN A 96 18.71 16.81 -1.81
CA GLN A 96 17.38 17.35 -1.50
C GLN A 96 16.23 16.62 -2.22
N ALA A 97 16.54 15.77 -3.19
CA ALA A 97 15.54 14.94 -3.87
C ALA A 97 15.17 13.66 -3.09
N GLU A 98 15.92 13.33 -2.02
CA GLU A 98 15.62 12.16 -1.18
C GLU A 98 14.38 12.43 -0.31
N THR A 99 13.37 11.58 -0.42
CA THR A 99 12.14 11.68 0.41
C THR A 99 12.17 10.61 1.49
N THR A 100 12.20 11.01 2.75
CA THR A 100 12.04 10.08 3.88
C THR A 100 10.56 9.73 4.02
N ILE A 101 10.22 8.45 3.83
CA ILE A 101 8.83 7.95 3.87
C ILE A 101 8.52 7.18 5.17
N PHE A 102 9.54 6.82 5.93
CA PHE A 102 9.41 6.20 7.24
C PHE A 102 10.65 6.54 8.08
N ASN A 103 10.45 6.89 9.35
CA ASN A 103 11.52 7.25 10.27
C ASN A 103 11.05 7.06 11.70
N ASP A 104 11.04 5.82 12.17
CA ASP A 104 10.44 5.47 13.45
C ASP A 104 11.05 4.24 14.12
N GLU A 105 10.85 4.16 15.43
CA GLU A 105 11.18 2.96 16.21
C GLU A 105 10.20 1.83 15.89
N ILE A 106 10.75 0.64 15.66
CA ILE A 106 9.98 -0.60 15.49
C ILE A 106 10.44 -1.65 16.50
N THR A 107 9.48 -2.47 16.94
CA THR A 107 9.76 -3.65 17.76
C THR A 107 9.39 -4.91 16.99
N ILE A 108 10.38 -5.76 16.75
CA ILE A 108 10.22 -7.09 16.18
C ILE A 108 10.09 -8.08 17.34
N HIS A 109 8.88 -8.53 17.65
CA HIS A 109 8.66 -9.60 18.62
C HIS A 109 8.95 -10.95 17.96
N HIS A 110 9.73 -11.79 18.62
CA HIS A 110 10.19 -13.07 18.06
C HIS A 110 10.08 -14.20 19.08
N GLY A 111 10.17 -15.42 18.58
CA GLY A 111 9.90 -16.64 19.34
C GLY A 111 8.64 -17.35 18.85
N PRO A 112 8.44 -18.63 19.23
CA PRO A 112 7.49 -19.50 18.53
C PRO A 112 6.03 -19.01 18.57
N PHE A 113 5.70 -18.17 19.56
CA PHE A 113 4.40 -17.50 19.70
C PHE A 113 4.60 -16.10 20.30
N PRO A 114 4.91 -15.08 19.49
CA PRO A 114 5.11 -13.72 19.99
C PRO A 114 3.89 -13.26 20.79
N MET A 115 4.11 -12.79 22.02
CA MET A 115 3.01 -12.46 22.95
C MET A 115 2.04 -11.40 22.38
N VAL A 116 2.56 -10.45 21.60
CA VAL A 116 1.74 -9.42 20.93
C VAL A 116 0.84 -10.04 19.87
N ALA A 117 1.35 -10.98 19.07
CA ALA A 117 0.55 -11.72 18.11
C ALA A 117 -0.57 -12.52 18.80
N LEU A 118 -0.27 -13.18 19.92
CA LEU A 118 -1.27 -13.90 20.72
C LEU A 118 -2.36 -12.98 21.27
N ALA A 119 -1.99 -11.79 21.77
CA ALA A 119 -2.95 -10.79 22.26
C ALA A 119 -3.90 -10.31 21.17
N GLU A 120 -3.46 -10.33 19.91
CA GLU A 120 -4.25 -10.03 18.71
C GLU A 120 -5.01 -11.25 18.14
N GLY A 121 -4.99 -12.38 18.84
CA GLY A 121 -5.69 -13.59 18.44
C GLY A 121 -4.98 -14.43 17.38
N LYS A 122 -3.69 -14.17 17.11
CA LYS A 122 -2.86 -15.01 16.22
C LYS A 122 -2.28 -16.18 17.01
N PHE A 123 -3.00 -17.30 17.01
CA PHE A 123 -2.60 -18.54 17.69
C PHE A 123 -1.75 -19.48 16.84
N THR A 124 -1.49 -19.16 15.57
CA THR A 124 -0.58 -19.93 14.72
C THR A 124 0.88 -19.54 15.04
N PRO A 125 1.84 -20.48 15.06
CA PRO A 125 3.23 -20.17 15.31
C PRO A 125 3.79 -19.10 14.37
N GLN A 126 4.41 -18.06 14.93
CA GLN A 126 5.05 -16.98 14.17
C GLN A 126 6.54 -16.97 14.46
N ILE A 127 7.37 -16.77 13.44
CA ILE A 127 8.81 -16.52 13.61
C ILE A 127 9.01 -15.12 14.19
N ALA A 128 8.31 -14.14 13.62
CA ALA A 128 8.37 -12.75 14.00
C ALA A 128 7.02 -12.05 13.82
N TRP A 129 6.76 -11.06 14.67
CA TRP A 129 5.60 -10.19 14.61
C TRP A 129 5.99 -8.75 14.92
N ILE A 130 5.53 -7.82 14.11
CA ILE A 130 5.64 -6.38 14.32
C ILE A 130 4.22 -5.85 14.47
N ASN A 131 3.97 -5.14 15.55
CA ASN A 131 2.82 -4.26 15.68
C ASN A 131 3.36 -2.83 15.79
N TYR A 132 2.93 -1.97 14.88
CA TYR A 132 3.30 -0.58 14.83
C TYR A 132 2.05 0.28 14.86
N ALA A 133 2.10 1.32 15.68
CA ALA A 133 1.12 2.39 15.70
C ALA A 133 1.90 3.70 15.64
N MET A 134 1.62 4.51 14.63
CA MET A 134 2.34 5.77 14.41
C MET A 134 2.20 6.68 15.64
N PRO A 135 3.28 7.01 16.34
CA PRO A 135 3.19 7.79 17.56
C PRO A 135 3.03 9.28 17.22
N GLU A 136 2.48 10.05 18.17
CA GLU A 136 2.27 11.50 17.99
C GLU A 136 3.56 12.23 17.60
N LYS A 137 4.69 11.88 18.22
CA LYS A 137 5.99 12.52 17.96
C LYS A 137 6.45 12.45 16.50
N SER A 138 5.96 11.48 15.74
CA SER A 138 6.41 11.21 14.36
C SER A 138 5.60 11.97 13.33
N ALA A 139 4.33 12.25 13.64
CA ALA A 139 3.48 13.15 12.84
C ALA A 139 2.41 13.82 13.71
N PRO A 140 2.77 14.87 14.49
CA PRO A 140 1.87 15.46 15.48
C PRO A 140 0.60 16.04 14.87
N GLU A 141 0.71 16.59 13.66
CA GLU A 141 -0.41 17.18 12.94
C GLU A 141 -1.38 16.09 12.50
N LEU A 142 -0.92 15.07 11.77
CA LEU A 142 -1.74 13.93 11.36
C LEU A 142 -2.39 13.22 12.54
N TRP A 143 -1.70 13.11 13.68
CA TRP A 143 -2.24 12.52 14.90
C TRP A 143 -3.42 13.32 15.45
N LYS A 144 -3.34 14.66 15.46
CA LYS A 144 -4.46 15.54 15.81
C LYS A 144 -5.62 15.42 14.82
N LEU A 145 -5.31 15.37 13.52
CA LEU A 145 -6.34 15.23 12.46
C LEU A 145 -7.06 13.89 12.50
N ALA A 146 -6.37 12.84 12.95
CA ALA A 146 -6.92 11.51 13.19
C ALA A 146 -7.62 11.38 14.55
N GLY A 147 -7.99 12.49 15.19
CA GLY A 147 -8.75 12.49 16.44
C GLY A 147 -7.93 12.08 17.65
N ASN A 148 -6.67 12.52 17.71
CA ASN A 148 -5.72 12.19 18.78
C ASN A 148 -5.43 10.68 18.87
N GLN A 149 -5.24 10.05 17.71
CA GLN A 149 -4.94 8.63 17.56
C GLN A 149 -3.92 8.42 16.43
N SER A 150 -3.27 7.26 16.42
CA SER A 150 -2.36 6.88 15.32
C SER A 150 -3.11 6.86 13.99
N PHE A 151 -2.71 7.72 13.05
CA PHE A 151 -3.30 7.73 11.71
C PHE A 151 -2.97 6.43 10.96
N ILE A 152 -1.74 5.91 11.07
CA ILE A 152 -1.34 4.62 10.49
C ILE A 152 -1.09 3.60 11.59
N THR A 153 -1.61 2.40 11.41
CA THR A 153 -1.19 1.22 12.17
C THR A 153 -0.84 0.08 11.22
N ALA A 154 0.16 -0.72 11.59
CA ALA A 154 0.66 -1.82 10.79
C ALA A 154 0.84 -3.07 11.65
N ASN A 155 0.41 -4.22 11.13
CA ASN A 155 0.71 -5.52 11.68
C ASN A 155 1.43 -6.33 10.61
N MET A 156 2.62 -6.81 10.91
CA MET A 156 3.43 -7.60 9.98
C MET A 156 3.90 -8.86 10.68
N GLY A 157 3.74 -10.01 10.03
CA GLY A 157 4.08 -11.30 10.61
C GLY A 157 4.67 -12.24 9.58
N ILE A 158 5.58 -13.09 10.03
CA ILE A 158 6.10 -14.21 9.26
C ILE A 158 5.86 -15.47 10.08
N SER A 159 5.12 -16.42 9.52
CA SER A 159 4.89 -17.72 10.16
C SER A 159 6.05 -18.70 9.95
N TYR A 160 6.06 -19.81 10.69
CA TYR A 160 7.04 -20.89 10.49
C TYR A 160 6.91 -21.62 9.14
N HIS A 161 5.82 -21.40 8.41
CA HIS A 161 5.64 -21.88 7.03
C HIS A 161 6.01 -20.79 6.00
N GLU A 162 6.78 -19.79 6.43
CA GLU A 162 7.24 -18.67 5.60
C GLU A 162 6.09 -17.90 4.93
N TYR A 163 4.91 -17.97 5.55
CA TYR A 163 3.76 -17.17 5.17
C TYR A 163 3.89 -15.78 5.79
N LEU A 164 4.03 -14.77 4.93
CA LEU A 164 4.03 -13.36 5.21
C LEU A 164 2.59 -12.84 5.31
N THR A 165 2.32 -12.05 6.34
CA THR A 165 1.08 -11.29 6.48
C THR A 165 1.44 -9.85 6.77
N ILE A 166 0.90 -8.91 5.99
CA ILE A 166 1.00 -7.47 6.20
C ILE A 166 -0.43 -6.93 6.24
N LYS A 167 -0.75 -6.19 7.29
CA LYS A 167 -2.01 -5.45 7.41
C LYS A 167 -1.69 -4.01 7.80
N LEU A 168 -1.92 -3.10 6.87
CA LEU A 168 -1.85 -1.66 7.10
C LEU A 168 -3.28 -1.14 7.21
N THR A 169 -3.51 -0.21 8.13
CA THR A 169 -4.76 0.52 8.22
C THR A 169 -4.49 1.98 8.44
N ASN A 170 -5.31 2.83 7.82
CA ASN A 170 -5.35 4.24 8.14
C ASN A 170 -6.66 4.60 8.85
N LYS A 171 -6.59 5.63 9.70
CA LYS A 171 -7.77 6.26 10.28
C LYS A 171 -8.31 7.37 9.39
N ALA A 172 -9.59 7.67 9.54
CA ALA A 172 -10.23 8.75 8.83
C ALA A 172 -9.56 10.08 9.17
N LEU A 173 -9.40 10.92 8.15
CA LEU A 173 -8.99 12.32 8.27
C LEU A 173 -10.10 13.20 7.72
N LYS A 174 -10.29 14.36 8.33
CA LYS A 174 -11.24 15.37 7.86
C LYS A 174 -10.60 16.73 7.91
N LEU A 175 -10.68 17.52 6.83
CA LEU A 175 -10.35 18.95 6.92
C LEU A 175 -10.93 19.84 5.83
N THR A 176 -11.93 20.62 6.16
CA THR A 176 -12.45 21.72 5.31
C THR A 176 -12.57 22.96 6.20
N ASP A 177 -11.93 24.07 5.80
CA ASP A 177 -11.74 25.36 6.49
C ASP A 177 -10.93 25.37 7.80
N SER A 178 -9.60 25.48 7.70
CA SER A 178 -8.80 26.15 8.75
C SER A 178 -7.41 26.57 8.29
N ALA A 179 -6.95 27.68 8.87
CA ALA A 179 -5.68 28.37 8.67
C ALA A 179 -4.46 27.50 9.05
N PHE A 180 -4.14 26.50 8.25
CA PHE A 180 -2.91 25.72 8.39
C PHE A 180 -1.75 26.44 7.70
N THR A 181 -1.34 27.58 8.26
CA THR A 181 -0.19 28.36 7.80
C THR A 181 0.94 28.20 8.80
N SER A 182 1.65 27.07 8.77
CA SER A 182 3.10 27.01 9.07
C SER A 182 3.56 25.58 9.34
N HIS A 183 4.51 25.12 8.52
CA HIS A 183 5.46 24.03 8.77
C HIS A 183 5.13 22.59 8.33
N PHE A 184 4.26 22.43 7.33
CA PHE A 184 4.43 21.35 6.36
C PHE A 184 4.90 21.99 5.05
N ASP A 185 6.14 21.72 4.61
CA ASP A 185 6.67 22.21 3.33
C ASP A 185 6.06 21.38 2.18
N ALA A 186 4.73 21.45 2.06
CA ALA A 186 3.94 21.12 0.89
C ALA A 186 3.31 22.41 0.36
N ASN A 187 4.14 23.42 0.12
CA ASN A 187 3.79 24.76 -0.34
C ASN A 187 3.05 24.81 -1.71
N TYR A 188 2.40 23.73 -2.17
CA TYR A 188 1.58 23.70 -3.37
C TYR A 188 0.20 23.02 -3.28
N PHE A 189 -0.15 22.29 -2.23
CA PHE A 189 -1.48 21.71 -2.14
C PHE A 189 -1.91 21.67 -0.69
N ILE A 190 -2.76 22.62 -0.29
CA ILE A 190 -4.04 22.48 0.43
C ILE A 190 -4.46 23.87 0.94
N HIS A 191 -5.46 24.50 0.30
CA HIS A 191 -6.40 25.39 1.00
C HIS A 191 -7.79 25.14 0.37
N GLY A 192 -8.78 24.54 1.09
CA GLY A 192 -9.29 23.18 0.71
C GLY A 192 -10.63 22.65 1.35
N GLY A 193 -11.47 21.68 0.80
CA GLY A 193 -12.28 20.58 1.56
C GLY A 193 -11.91 19.00 1.66
N LEU A 194 -11.20 18.38 2.66
CA LEU A 194 -10.47 17.05 2.68
C LEU A 194 -11.30 16.01 3.38
N ASP A 195 -11.34 14.82 2.83
CA ASP A 195 -11.88 13.68 3.53
C ASP A 195 -11.19 12.41 3.05
N VAL A 196 -10.50 11.75 3.99
CA VAL A 196 -9.96 10.40 3.85
C VAL A 196 -10.78 9.53 4.78
N SER A 197 -11.35 8.42 4.31
CA SER A 197 -12.03 7.47 5.19
C SER A 197 -11.03 6.58 5.93
N ASP A 198 -11.52 5.81 6.90
CA ASP A 198 -10.82 4.59 7.32
C ASP A 198 -10.54 3.74 6.06
N GLY A 199 -9.36 3.14 6.04
CA GLY A 199 -8.91 2.31 4.93
C GLY A 199 -7.98 1.22 5.41
N ASN A 200 -7.79 0.22 4.55
CA ASN A 200 -6.89 -0.89 4.85
C ASN A 200 -6.23 -1.44 3.60
N VAL A 201 -5.02 -1.96 3.80
CA VAL A 201 -4.30 -2.79 2.84
C VAL A 201 -3.89 -4.06 3.54
N ILE A 202 -4.24 -5.20 2.97
CA ILE A 202 -3.85 -6.53 3.45
C ILE A 202 -3.07 -7.21 2.34
N ILE A 203 -1.88 -7.70 2.64
CA ILE A 203 -1.06 -8.50 1.74
C ILE A 203 -0.70 -9.79 2.47
N GLU A 204 -1.06 -10.91 1.89
CA GLU A 204 -0.74 -12.23 2.41
C GLU A 204 -0.07 -13.04 1.31
N SER A 205 1.03 -13.73 1.63
CA SER A 205 1.82 -14.42 0.62
C SER A 205 2.76 -15.44 1.25
N ASN A 206 3.09 -16.50 0.53
CA ASN A 206 4.27 -17.31 0.79
C ASN A 206 5.55 -16.63 0.27
N GLU A 207 6.71 -17.21 0.60
CA GLU A 207 8.03 -16.68 0.26
C GLU A 207 8.23 -16.41 -1.26
N ASP A 208 7.66 -17.27 -2.12
CA ASP A 208 7.82 -17.18 -3.58
C ASP A 208 6.74 -16.34 -4.28
N PHE A 209 5.84 -15.70 -3.52
CA PHE A 209 4.72 -14.90 -4.02
C PHE A 209 3.72 -15.63 -4.94
N SER A 210 3.76 -16.96 -4.98
CA SER A 210 2.82 -17.75 -5.81
C SER A 210 1.39 -17.79 -5.25
N SER A 211 1.21 -17.51 -3.96
CA SER A 211 -0.09 -17.49 -3.27
C SER A 211 -0.56 -16.08 -2.90
N ILE A 212 -0.01 -15.04 -3.54
CA ILE A 212 -0.28 -13.65 -3.16
C ILE A 212 -1.77 -13.31 -3.17
N VAL A 213 -2.26 -12.86 -2.02
CA VAL A 213 -3.56 -12.23 -1.85
C VAL A 213 -3.30 -10.78 -1.45
N ALA A 214 -3.77 -9.83 -2.25
CA ALA A 214 -3.72 -8.41 -1.91
C ALA A 214 -5.13 -7.82 -1.88
N LYS A 215 -5.45 -7.09 -0.83
CA LYS A 215 -6.72 -6.39 -0.66
C LYS A 215 -6.43 -4.97 -0.30
N ALA A 216 -7.00 -4.00 -1.00
CA ALA A 216 -6.98 -2.61 -0.58
C ALA A 216 -8.41 -2.07 -0.58
N ASN A 217 -8.79 -1.33 0.46
CA ASN A 217 -10.11 -0.74 0.58
C ASN A 217 -10.00 0.69 1.10
N ILE A 218 -10.66 1.61 0.41
CA ILE A 218 -10.90 2.96 0.89
C ILE A 218 -12.28 3.41 0.45
N ASP A 219 -13.11 3.77 1.42
CA ASP A 219 -14.51 4.13 1.20
C ASP A 219 -14.65 5.51 0.55
N LYS A 220 -13.78 6.43 0.94
CA LYS A 220 -13.77 7.81 0.46
C LYS A 220 -12.33 8.34 0.47
N PHE A 221 -11.92 8.95 -0.63
CA PHE A 221 -10.85 9.93 -0.61
C PHE A 221 -11.28 11.12 -1.45
N SER A 222 -11.39 12.30 -0.86
CA SER A 222 -11.67 13.50 -1.65
C SER A 222 -11.09 14.73 -1.00
N TYR A 223 -10.42 15.58 -1.76
CA TYR A 223 -10.20 16.96 -1.33
C TYR A 223 -9.98 17.86 -2.51
N TYR A 224 -10.57 19.05 -2.57
CA TYR A 224 -9.84 20.34 -2.50
C TYR A 224 -10.87 21.48 -2.37
N ASP A 225 -10.51 22.77 -2.48
CA ASP A 225 -11.44 23.92 -2.35
C ASP A 225 -11.25 24.90 -3.50
N ASN A 226 -12.31 25.03 -4.28
CA ASN A 226 -12.58 26.11 -5.21
C ASN A 226 -14.12 26.18 -5.41
N PRO A 227 -14.77 27.35 -5.33
CA PRO A 227 -16.24 27.54 -5.34
C PRO A 227 -17.07 26.99 -6.52
N LYS A 228 -16.51 26.21 -7.48
CA LYS A 228 -17.29 25.51 -8.52
C LYS A 228 -16.97 24.01 -8.73
N GLU A 229 -16.19 23.37 -7.87
CA GLU A 229 -15.85 21.92 -7.76
C GLU A 229 -14.35 21.63 -7.89
N PRO A 230 -13.64 21.55 -6.77
CA PRO A 230 -12.26 21.10 -6.69
C PRO A 230 -12.22 19.58 -6.61
N ILE A 231 -11.37 18.94 -7.42
CA ILE A 231 -11.49 17.50 -7.65
C ILE A 231 -10.18 16.78 -7.39
N ILE A 232 -10.17 15.99 -6.33
CA ILE A 232 -9.93 14.56 -6.51
C ILE A 232 -11.03 13.87 -5.74
N THR A 233 -11.75 12.91 -6.33
CA THR A 233 -12.78 12.17 -5.60
C THR A 233 -12.77 10.71 -6.04
N LEU A 234 -12.38 9.84 -5.13
CA LEU A 234 -12.42 8.39 -5.22
C LEU A 234 -13.43 7.89 -4.20
N ASN A 235 -14.45 7.17 -4.65
CA ASN A 235 -15.47 6.58 -3.77
C ASN A 235 -15.54 5.07 -3.93
N LYS A 236 -15.65 4.39 -2.78
CA LYS A 236 -15.80 2.94 -2.67
C LYS A 236 -14.76 2.18 -3.48
N PHE A 237 -13.52 2.64 -3.38
CA PHE A 237 -12.41 1.96 -4.04
C PHE A 237 -12.08 0.68 -3.31
N ASN A 238 -12.02 -0.40 -4.07
CA ASN A 238 -11.49 -1.66 -3.60
C ASN A 238 -10.64 -2.31 -4.68
N LEU A 239 -9.55 -2.92 -4.24
CA LEU A 239 -8.69 -3.77 -5.03
C LEU A 239 -8.68 -5.14 -4.37
N LEU A 240 -8.87 -6.17 -5.17
CA LEU A 240 -8.66 -7.57 -4.80
C LEU A 240 -7.72 -8.17 -5.84
N ALA A 241 -6.63 -8.77 -5.36
CA ALA A 241 -5.76 -9.61 -6.16
C ALA A 241 -5.65 -10.97 -5.48
N GLU A 242 -5.84 -12.04 -6.23
CA GLU A 242 -5.87 -13.41 -5.72
C GLU A 242 -5.03 -14.33 -6.61
N PRO A 243 -4.40 -15.36 -6.04
CA PRO A 243 -3.58 -16.26 -6.83
C PRO A 243 -4.45 -17.00 -7.84
N ARG A 244 -3.87 -17.29 -9.00
CA ARG A 244 -4.44 -18.14 -10.04
C ARG A 244 -3.54 -19.37 -10.21
N PRO A 245 -3.63 -20.38 -9.32
CA PRO A 245 -2.69 -21.50 -9.26
C PRO A 245 -2.58 -22.25 -10.59
N GLU A 246 -3.73 -22.48 -11.25
CA GLU A 246 -3.85 -23.20 -12.52
C GLU A 246 -3.02 -22.57 -13.66
N LYS A 247 -2.76 -21.26 -13.62
CA LYS A 247 -2.08 -20.53 -14.72
C LYS A 247 -0.84 -19.75 -14.28
N LYS A 248 -0.34 -19.97 -13.05
CA LYS A 248 0.83 -19.27 -12.48
C LYS A 248 0.74 -17.75 -12.63
N GLY A 249 -0.38 -17.20 -12.17
CA GLY A 249 -0.68 -15.78 -12.30
C GLY A 249 -1.51 -15.25 -11.14
N VAL A 250 -2.02 -14.04 -11.32
CA VAL A 250 -2.84 -13.33 -10.34
C VAL A 250 -4.09 -12.84 -11.04
N ASN A 251 -5.26 -13.16 -10.50
CA ASN A 251 -6.50 -12.48 -10.89
C ASN A 251 -6.58 -11.17 -10.13
N TYR A 252 -7.04 -10.11 -10.76
CA TYR A 252 -7.29 -8.84 -10.09
C TYR A 252 -8.70 -8.33 -10.38
N THR A 253 -9.22 -7.54 -9.46
CA THR A 253 -10.44 -6.75 -9.59
C THR A 253 -10.23 -5.43 -8.89
N ILE A 254 -10.45 -4.33 -9.60
CA ILE A 254 -10.43 -2.97 -9.11
C ILE A 254 -11.83 -2.42 -9.33
N ASN A 255 -12.49 -1.98 -8.27
CA ASN A 255 -13.79 -1.32 -8.38
C ASN A 255 -13.71 0.07 -7.78
N ALA A 256 -14.46 1.01 -8.34
CA ALA A 256 -14.73 2.31 -7.75
C ALA A 256 -16.12 2.79 -8.17
N ASN A 257 -16.94 3.22 -7.21
CA ASN A 257 -18.27 3.75 -7.52
C ASN A 257 -18.17 5.11 -8.23
N LYS A 258 -17.16 5.91 -7.88
CA LYS A 258 -16.89 7.18 -8.54
C LYS A 258 -15.40 7.47 -8.53
N ILE A 259 -14.87 7.84 -9.68
CA ILE A 259 -13.56 8.46 -9.84
C ILE A 259 -13.80 9.78 -10.55
N ALA A 260 -13.40 10.88 -9.93
CA ALA A 260 -13.41 12.18 -10.56
C ALA A 260 -12.07 12.87 -10.35
N PHE A 261 -11.59 13.56 -11.38
CA PHE A 261 -10.42 14.42 -11.32
C PHE A 261 -10.52 15.55 -12.35
N LEU A 262 -9.80 16.63 -12.08
CA LEU A 262 -9.54 17.69 -13.06
C LEU A 262 -8.45 17.20 -14.02
N ILE A 263 -8.68 17.35 -15.32
CA ILE A 263 -7.70 17.00 -16.36
C ILE A 263 -6.71 18.16 -16.56
N ASP A 264 -7.20 19.39 -16.50
CA ASP A 264 -6.40 20.60 -16.73
C ASP A 264 -6.88 21.72 -15.82
N GLU A 265 -5.98 22.23 -14.97
CA GLU A 265 -6.26 23.31 -14.00
C GLU A 265 -6.57 24.64 -14.68
N TYR A 266 -6.06 24.89 -15.90
CA TYR A 266 -6.28 26.13 -16.64
C TYR A 266 -7.65 26.18 -17.30
N SER A 267 -8.09 25.06 -17.88
CA SER A 267 -9.42 24.94 -18.48
C SER A 267 -10.48 24.46 -17.50
N ALA A 268 -10.11 24.01 -16.30
CA ALA A 268 -11.02 23.37 -15.33
C ALA A 268 -11.84 22.21 -15.93
N SER A 269 -11.28 21.52 -16.94
CA SER A 269 -11.91 20.37 -17.59
C SER A 269 -11.99 19.17 -16.64
N ARG A 270 -13.12 18.45 -16.63
CA ARG A 270 -13.39 17.38 -15.66
C ARG A 270 -13.58 16.05 -16.35
N LEU A 271 -13.09 15.00 -15.71
CA LEU A 271 -13.45 13.62 -16.03
C LEU A 271 -14.06 12.95 -14.82
N THR A 272 -15.24 12.39 -15.01
CA THR A 272 -15.93 11.55 -14.03
C THR A 272 -16.19 10.17 -14.62
N LEU A 273 -15.84 9.13 -13.87
CA LEU A 273 -16.16 7.73 -14.13
C LEU A 273 -17.09 7.25 -13.01
N ASP A 274 -18.30 6.83 -13.36
CA ASP A 274 -19.25 6.22 -12.43
C ASP A 274 -19.29 4.70 -12.61
N ASN A 275 -19.24 3.99 -11.49
CA ASN A 275 -19.23 2.52 -11.38
C ASN A 275 -18.22 1.86 -12.31
N LEU A 276 -16.94 2.13 -12.06
CA LEU A 276 -15.83 1.42 -12.69
C LEU A 276 -15.66 0.05 -12.06
N THR A 277 -15.60 -0.98 -12.90
CA THR A 277 -15.01 -2.28 -12.60
C THR A 277 -13.92 -2.55 -13.62
N TYR A 278 -12.72 -2.86 -13.15
CA TYR A 278 -11.61 -3.31 -13.96
C TYR A 278 -11.09 -4.63 -13.41
N GLN A 279 -11.33 -5.71 -14.13
CA GLN A 279 -10.96 -7.05 -13.71
C GLN A 279 -10.16 -7.75 -14.77
N GLY A 280 -9.32 -8.69 -14.36
CA GLY A 280 -8.48 -9.37 -15.31
C GLY A 280 -7.55 -10.37 -14.66
N SER A 281 -6.54 -10.77 -15.43
CA SER A 281 -5.51 -11.65 -14.93
C SER A 281 -4.14 -11.30 -15.50
N LEU A 282 -3.15 -11.33 -14.62
CA LEU A 282 -1.72 -11.24 -14.94
C LEU A 282 -1.13 -12.65 -14.90
N ASN A 283 -0.18 -12.93 -15.77
CA ASN A 283 0.58 -14.17 -15.78
C ASN A 283 2.05 -13.85 -15.53
N ASN A 284 2.72 -14.57 -14.63
CA ASN A 284 4.10 -14.28 -14.24
C ASN A 284 5.11 -14.38 -15.41
N LYS A 285 4.68 -14.96 -16.54
CA LYS A 285 5.49 -15.08 -17.76
C LYS A 285 5.27 -13.94 -18.77
N TYR A 286 4.23 -13.11 -18.63
CA TYR A 286 3.81 -12.15 -19.65
C TYR A 286 3.35 -10.80 -19.06
N GLN A 287 3.57 -9.72 -19.81
CA GLN A 287 3.11 -8.37 -19.46
C GLN A 287 1.79 -7.97 -20.16
N ALA A 288 1.18 -8.83 -20.98
CA ALA A 288 -0.10 -8.55 -21.63
C ALA A 288 -1.25 -9.10 -20.77
N PRO A 289 -2.00 -8.24 -20.04
CA PRO A 289 -3.12 -8.69 -19.23
C PRO A 289 -4.28 -9.15 -20.11
N ASN A 290 -5.04 -10.13 -19.62
CA ASN A 290 -6.44 -10.22 -20.04
C ASN A 290 -7.23 -9.29 -19.14
N ALA A 291 -8.09 -8.47 -19.72
CA ALA A 291 -8.72 -7.34 -19.06
C ALA A 291 -10.17 -7.18 -19.50
N HIS A 292 -11.04 -6.92 -18.54
CA HIS A 292 -12.42 -6.52 -18.76
C HIS A 292 -12.70 -5.28 -17.93
N VAL A 293 -13.06 -4.19 -18.61
CA VAL A 293 -13.43 -2.92 -18.00
C VAL A 293 -14.91 -2.70 -18.26
N THR A 294 -15.66 -2.34 -17.23
CA THR A 294 -17.02 -1.81 -17.36
C THR A 294 -17.09 -0.47 -16.65
N ILE A 295 -17.65 0.53 -17.32
CA ILE A 295 -17.92 1.84 -16.75
C ILE A 295 -19.36 2.19 -17.08
N ASP A 296 -20.18 2.46 -16.06
CA ASP A 296 -21.59 2.77 -16.28
C ASP A 296 -21.78 4.11 -16.98
N LYS A 297 -21.00 5.11 -16.57
CA LYS A 297 -21.05 6.45 -17.16
C LYS A 297 -19.67 7.09 -17.14
N ILE A 298 -19.27 7.63 -18.28
CA ILE A 298 -18.12 8.54 -18.39
C ILE A 298 -18.69 9.91 -18.70
N THR A 299 -18.33 10.92 -17.92
CA THR A 299 -18.70 12.31 -18.17
C THR A 299 -17.42 13.11 -18.33
N PHE A 300 -17.23 13.69 -19.51
CA PHE A 300 -16.19 14.68 -19.78
C PHE A 300 -16.84 16.05 -19.92
N GLU A 301 -16.45 16.97 -19.04
CA GLU A 301 -16.94 18.35 -19.03
C GLU A 301 -15.78 19.25 -19.48
N PRO A 302 -15.75 19.68 -20.76
CA PRO A 302 -14.77 20.63 -21.26
C PRO A 302 -14.93 22.01 -20.58
N ASP A 303 -13.96 22.89 -20.82
CA ASP A 303 -13.83 24.20 -20.15
C ASP A 303 -15.16 24.89 -19.80
N ILE A 304 -15.44 24.94 -18.49
CA ILE A 304 -16.63 25.52 -17.88
C ILE A 304 -16.82 27.02 -18.20
N ASN A 305 -15.78 27.71 -18.70
CA ASN A 305 -15.82 29.12 -19.05
C ASN A 305 -16.01 29.37 -20.56
N GLN A 306 -15.74 28.38 -21.42
CA GLN A 306 -15.82 28.53 -22.88
C GLN A 306 -17.02 27.83 -23.50
N PHE A 307 -17.46 26.71 -22.92
CA PHE A 307 -18.60 25.94 -23.38
C PHE A 307 -19.68 25.98 -22.30
N ASN A 308 -20.72 26.80 -22.48
CA ASN A 308 -21.85 26.82 -21.55
C ASN A 308 -22.50 25.42 -21.51
N ASP A 309 -22.28 24.70 -20.42
CA ASP A 309 -22.94 23.44 -20.04
C ASP A 309 -22.78 22.27 -21.03
N SER A 310 -21.81 22.34 -21.95
CA SER A 310 -21.56 21.22 -22.87
C SER A 310 -20.79 20.10 -22.18
N SER A 311 -21.25 18.86 -22.34
CA SER A 311 -20.59 17.66 -21.86
C SER A 311 -20.55 16.57 -22.93
N ILE A 312 -19.52 15.72 -22.87
CA ILE A 312 -19.47 14.45 -23.59
C ILE A 312 -19.78 13.35 -22.59
N MET A 313 -20.85 12.60 -22.83
CA MET A 313 -21.21 11.45 -22.00
C MET A 313 -21.11 10.16 -22.81
N ILE A 314 -20.48 9.14 -22.22
CA ILE A 314 -20.48 7.76 -22.73
C ILE A 314 -21.23 6.90 -21.72
N GLU A 315 -22.28 6.23 -22.17
CA GLU A 315 -23.07 5.34 -21.32
C GLU A 315 -22.70 3.87 -21.58
N LYS A 316 -22.57 3.11 -20.49
CA LYS A 316 -22.32 1.66 -20.48
C LYS A 316 -21.15 1.28 -21.39
N LEU A 317 -19.97 1.84 -21.10
CA LEU A 317 -18.74 1.46 -21.78
C LEU A 317 -18.28 0.09 -21.28
N THR A 318 -18.02 -0.83 -22.20
CA THR A 318 -17.33 -2.09 -21.93
C THR A 318 -16.10 -2.21 -22.81
N ILE A 319 -14.96 -2.49 -22.20
CA ILE A 319 -13.70 -2.81 -22.91
C ILE A 319 -13.35 -4.26 -22.54
N ALA A 320 -13.06 -5.08 -23.53
CA ALA A 320 -12.55 -6.43 -23.32
C ALA A 320 -11.28 -6.62 -24.15
N GLU A 321 -10.22 -7.04 -23.48
CA GLU A 321 -8.93 -7.37 -24.05
C GLU A 321 -8.59 -8.80 -23.66
N GLU A 322 -8.39 -9.65 -24.66
CA GLU A 322 -7.97 -11.03 -24.47
C GLU A 322 -6.71 -11.28 -25.27
N ASN A 323 -5.67 -11.73 -24.58
CA ASN A 323 -4.36 -12.01 -25.12
C ASN A 323 -4.03 -13.50 -24.99
N THR A 324 -3.41 -14.04 -26.04
CA THR A 324 -2.96 -15.43 -26.12
C THR A 324 -1.52 -15.46 -26.63
N LEU A 325 -0.67 -16.27 -26.00
CA LEU A 325 0.67 -16.49 -26.53
C LEU A 325 0.59 -17.49 -27.68
N SER A 326 1.07 -17.08 -28.84
CA SER A 326 1.25 -17.97 -29.97
C SER A 326 2.44 -18.92 -29.74
N THR A 327 2.50 -20.00 -30.51
CA THR A 327 3.66 -20.90 -30.52
C THR A 327 4.94 -20.24 -31.04
N ALA A 328 4.84 -19.05 -31.65
CA ALA A 328 5.96 -18.28 -32.19
C ALA A 328 6.49 -17.21 -31.20
N ASN A 329 6.09 -17.26 -29.92
CA ASN A 329 6.37 -16.22 -28.92
C ASN A 329 5.87 -14.82 -29.32
N THR A 330 4.82 -14.74 -30.14
CA THR A 330 4.06 -13.50 -30.37
C THR A 330 2.85 -13.48 -29.46
N ILE A 331 2.39 -12.28 -29.11
CA ILE A 331 1.13 -12.08 -28.39
C ILE A 331 0.06 -11.80 -29.45
N ASP A 332 -0.83 -12.76 -29.63
CA ASP A 332 -2.01 -12.60 -30.49
C ASP A 332 -3.20 -12.31 -29.58
N GLY A 333 -3.99 -11.30 -29.90
CA GLY A 333 -5.10 -10.89 -29.06
C GLY A 333 -6.17 -10.11 -29.81
N TRP A 334 -7.22 -9.76 -29.12
CA TRP A 334 -8.25 -8.87 -29.62
C TRP A 334 -8.64 -7.85 -28.56
N LEU A 335 -9.03 -6.68 -29.03
CA LEU A 335 -9.61 -5.61 -28.23
C LEU A 335 -11.00 -5.32 -28.78
N LYS A 336 -12.01 -5.37 -27.90
CA LYS A 336 -13.38 -4.97 -28.21
C LYS A 336 -13.77 -3.82 -27.30
N VAL A 337 -14.35 -2.79 -27.90
CA VAL A 337 -14.89 -1.63 -27.19
C VAL A 337 -16.34 -1.48 -27.64
N ASP A 338 -17.27 -1.52 -26.69
CA ASP A 338 -18.69 -1.27 -26.92
C ASP A 338 -19.16 -0.15 -25.98
N ALA A 339 -20.02 0.73 -26.48
CA ALA A 339 -20.73 1.72 -25.69
C ALA A 339 -22.20 1.73 -26.12
N GLN A 340 -23.11 1.92 -25.17
CA GLN A 340 -24.55 2.00 -25.48
C GLN A 340 -24.88 3.28 -26.26
N SER A 341 -24.31 4.40 -25.84
CA SER A 341 -24.50 5.69 -26.49
C SER A 341 -23.36 6.65 -26.19
N VAL A 342 -23.17 7.58 -27.12
CA VAL A 342 -22.32 8.76 -26.95
C VAL A 342 -23.21 9.98 -27.13
N LEU A 343 -23.30 10.81 -26.10
CA LEU A 343 -24.12 12.00 -26.06
C LEU A 343 -23.20 13.23 -26.03
N PHE A 344 -23.56 14.23 -26.81
CA PHE A 344 -22.95 15.56 -26.78
C PHE A 344 -24.08 16.58 -26.63
N GLY A 345 -23.98 17.46 -25.65
CA GLY A 345 -24.99 18.45 -25.34
C GLY A 345 -24.49 19.43 -24.31
#